data_AF-A0A6A3CZS4-F1
#
_entry.id   AF-A0A6A3CZS4-F1
#
_cell.length_a   1.000
_cell.length_b   1.000
_cell.length_c   1.000
_cell.angle_alpha   90.00
_cell.angle_beta   90.00
_cell.angle_gamma   90.00
#
_symmetry.space_group_name_H-M   'P 1'
#
loop_
_entity.id
_entity.type
_entity.pdbx_description
1 polymer ?
#
loop_
_entity_poly.entity_id
_entity_poly.type
_entity_poly.pdbx_seq_one_letter_code
_entity_poly.pdbx_strand_id
1 'polypeptide(L)'
;MQTQWRTIAPIVGRTPSQCLERYEKLLDAACARDENYEPGDDPRKLRPGEIDPNPESKPARPDPVDMDEDEKEMLSEARARLANTRGKKAKRKAREKQLEEARRLASLQKRRELKAVGIDTRHRKRKRKGIDYNTEIPFEKRPPPGFYDVADEDRPVEQPKFPTTIEELEGKRRVDIEAQLRKQDIAKNKIAQRQDAPSAILQANKLNDPETVRKRSKLMLPEPHISNHELEEIAKMGYASDLLAGNEELAEGSSATRALLANYSQTPRQGMTPLRTSQRTPAGKGDAIMMEAENLARLRESQTPLLGGENPELHPSDFSGVTPKSQVQTPNPMLTPAATPGGAGLTPRIGMTPSRDGYSFGLTPKGTPIRDELHINEEMDLHDSAKLEQRRQADARRNLRSGLGSLPRPKNEY
;
A
#
# COMPACT_ATOMS: atom_id res chain seq x y z
N MET A 1 -10.12 34.31 -2.03
CA MET A 1 -8.85 34.05 -1.33
C MET A 1 -7.72 34.64 -2.16
N GLN A 2 -7.19 35.81 -1.79
CA GLN A 2 -6.12 36.45 -2.57
C GLN A 2 -4.77 35.81 -2.21
N THR A 3 -4.04 35.31 -3.21
CA THR A 3 -2.65 34.77 -3.13
C THR A 3 -2.38 33.64 -2.11
N GLN A 4 -3.40 32.93 -1.63
CA GLN A 4 -3.26 31.81 -0.67
C GLN A 4 -3.05 30.44 -1.33
N TRP A 5 -1.98 30.27 -2.10
CA TRP A 5 -1.73 29.06 -2.92
C TRP A 5 -1.62 27.76 -2.13
N ARG A 6 -1.08 27.81 -0.89
CA ARG A 6 -1.00 26.63 -0.01
C ARG A 6 -2.38 26.14 0.44
N THR A 7 -3.36 27.04 0.55
CA THR A 7 -4.74 26.72 0.93
C THR A 7 -5.56 26.28 -0.29
N ILE A 8 -5.32 26.88 -1.45
CA ILE A 8 -6.04 26.57 -2.70
C ILE A 8 -5.58 25.22 -3.29
N ALA A 9 -4.29 24.88 -3.20
CA ALA A 9 -3.71 23.68 -3.78
C ALA A 9 -4.40 22.36 -3.40
N PRO A 10 -4.66 22.07 -2.11
CA PRO A 10 -5.40 20.88 -1.71
C PRO A 10 -6.84 20.82 -2.24
N ILE A 11 -7.49 21.98 -2.43
CA ILE A 11 -8.86 22.07 -2.96
C ILE A 11 -8.89 21.68 -4.44
N VAL A 12 -7.86 22.08 -5.20
CA VAL A 12 -7.73 21.80 -6.64
C VAL A 12 -7.04 20.46 -6.93
N GLY A 13 -6.36 19.86 -5.94
CA GLY A 13 -5.65 18.58 -6.08
C GLY A 13 -4.32 18.68 -6.84
N ARG A 14 -3.64 19.84 -6.78
CA ARG A 14 -2.33 20.11 -7.42
C ARG A 14 -1.36 20.71 -6.42
N THR A 15 -0.07 20.77 -6.74
CA THR A 15 0.90 21.43 -5.84
C THR A 15 0.69 22.96 -5.86
N PRO A 16 1.03 23.68 -4.77
CA PRO A 16 0.93 25.14 -4.74
C PRO A 16 1.68 25.84 -5.89
N SER A 17 2.87 25.32 -6.25
CA SER A 17 3.66 25.83 -7.37
C SER A 17 2.96 25.64 -8.71
N GLN A 18 2.39 24.45 -8.96
CA GLN A 18 1.61 24.17 -10.19
C GLN A 18 0.35 25.02 -10.27
N CYS A 19 -0.33 25.25 -9.15
CA CYS A 19 -1.51 26.12 -9.10
C CYS A 19 -1.16 27.57 -9.44
N LEU A 20 -0.07 28.10 -8.85
CA LEU A 20 0.42 29.45 -9.11
C LEU A 20 0.85 29.61 -10.57
N GLU A 21 1.70 28.72 -11.09
CA GLU A 21 2.19 28.77 -12.47
C GLU A 21 1.05 28.72 -13.49
N ARG A 22 0.06 27.85 -13.26
CA ARG A 22 -1.10 27.75 -14.15
C ARG A 22 -2.00 28.97 -14.05
N TYR A 23 -2.19 29.53 -12.85
CA TYR A 23 -2.97 30.75 -12.66
C TYR A 23 -2.34 31.93 -13.40
N GLU A 24 -1.02 32.11 -13.29
CA GLU A 24 -0.29 33.15 -14.00
C GLU A 24 -0.40 32.97 -15.53
N LYS A 25 -0.21 31.76 -16.06
CA LYS A 25 -0.41 31.48 -17.49
C LYS A 25 -1.82 31.82 -17.98
N LEU A 26 -2.84 31.63 -17.15
CA LEU A 26 -4.22 31.98 -17.49
C LEU A 26 -4.43 33.50 -17.47
N LEU A 27 -3.80 34.22 -16.54
CA LEU A 27 -3.81 35.68 -16.54
C LEU A 27 -3.07 36.25 -17.75
N ASP A 28 -1.90 35.73 -18.08
CA ASP A 28 -1.11 36.16 -19.23
C ASP A 28 -1.89 35.90 -20.54
N ALA A 29 -2.57 34.76 -20.68
CA ALA A 29 -3.42 34.46 -21.85
C ALA A 29 -4.65 35.39 -21.97
N ALA A 30 -5.17 35.89 -20.86
CA ALA A 30 -6.27 36.86 -20.84
C ALA A 30 -5.77 38.29 -21.17
N CYS A 31 -4.62 38.69 -20.61
CA CYS A 31 -4.03 40.01 -20.81
C CYS A 31 -3.31 40.16 -22.16
N ALA A 32 -2.72 39.11 -22.73
CA ALA A 32 -2.05 39.15 -24.04
C ALA A 32 -3.02 39.36 -25.22
N ARG A 33 -4.33 39.41 -24.97
CA ARG A 33 -5.31 39.93 -25.94
C ARG A 33 -5.37 41.46 -26.00
N ASP A 34 -4.77 42.16 -25.04
CA ASP A 34 -4.44 43.59 -25.12
C ASP A 34 -2.98 43.73 -25.62
N GLU A 35 -2.77 44.48 -26.70
CA GLU A 35 -1.63 44.49 -27.64
C GLU A 35 -0.19 44.78 -27.12
N ASN A 36 0.11 44.69 -25.81
CA ASN A 36 1.38 45.15 -25.22
C ASN A 36 2.21 44.06 -24.48
N TYR A 37 2.19 42.79 -24.89
CA TYR A 37 3.00 41.73 -24.27
C TYR A 37 4.32 41.47 -25.04
N GLU A 38 5.44 41.96 -24.50
CA GLU A 38 6.80 41.61 -24.95
C GLU A 38 7.37 40.46 -24.10
N PRO A 39 7.60 39.25 -24.66
CA PRO A 39 8.07 38.09 -23.91
C PRO A 39 9.47 38.23 -23.27
N GLY A 40 10.22 39.29 -23.60
CA GLY A 40 11.58 39.56 -23.13
C GLY A 40 11.68 40.29 -21.79
N ASP A 41 10.64 41.00 -21.38
CA ASP A 41 10.63 41.85 -20.17
C ASP A 41 9.87 41.24 -18.99
N ASP A 42 9.51 39.95 -19.06
CA ASP A 42 8.79 39.25 -17.98
C ASP A 42 9.68 39.14 -16.72
N PRO A 43 9.37 39.86 -15.62
CA PRO A 43 10.18 39.87 -14.39
C PRO A 43 10.24 38.50 -13.69
N ARG A 44 9.43 37.54 -14.14
CA ARG A 44 9.33 36.17 -13.60
C ARG A 44 10.38 35.23 -14.18
N LYS A 45 10.95 35.55 -15.35
CA LYS A 45 12.03 34.74 -15.93
C LYS A 45 13.31 35.01 -15.15
N LEU A 46 13.93 33.93 -14.66
CA LEU A 46 15.23 33.98 -14.02
C LEU A 46 16.21 34.71 -14.94
N ARG A 47 16.79 35.79 -14.42
CA ARG A 47 17.84 36.50 -15.12
C ARG A 47 19.07 35.60 -15.21
N PRO A 48 19.84 35.65 -16.31
CA PRO A 48 21.08 34.89 -16.41
C PRO A 48 21.99 35.17 -15.20
N GLY A 49 22.30 34.13 -14.42
CA GLY A 49 23.12 34.21 -13.20
C GLY A 49 22.35 34.18 -11.87
N GLU A 50 21.02 34.22 -11.90
CA GLU A 50 20.18 34.08 -10.71
C GLU A 50 19.87 32.60 -10.41
N ILE A 51 20.02 32.19 -9.15
CA ILE A 51 19.68 30.83 -8.71
C ILE A 51 18.15 30.74 -8.57
N ASP A 52 17.55 29.70 -9.14
CA ASP A 52 16.13 29.44 -8.97
C ASP A 52 15.76 29.24 -7.49
N PRO A 53 14.81 30.01 -6.93
CA PRO A 53 14.36 29.80 -5.57
C PRO A 53 13.61 28.48 -5.34
N ASN A 54 13.06 27.83 -6.38
CA ASN A 54 12.26 26.60 -6.25
C ASN A 54 12.68 25.50 -7.27
N PRO A 55 13.93 25.00 -7.24
CA PRO A 55 14.42 24.02 -8.21
C PRO A 55 13.70 22.66 -8.13
N GLU A 56 13.11 22.30 -6.99
CA GLU A 56 12.37 21.03 -6.81
C GLU A 56 11.06 20.98 -7.59
N SER A 57 10.56 22.14 -8.03
CA SER A 57 9.34 22.23 -8.83
C SER A 57 9.58 21.96 -10.32
N LYS A 58 10.84 21.98 -10.76
CA LYS A 58 11.24 21.74 -12.16
C LYS A 58 11.37 20.25 -12.46
N PRO A 59 11.16 19.85 -13.73
CA PRO A 59 11.43 18.47 -14.16
C PRO A 59 12.91 18.12 -14.01
N ALA A 60 13.20 16.87 -13.64
CA ALA A 60 14.56 16.36 -13.54
C ALA A 60 15.25 16.41 -14.91
N ARG A 61 16.55 16.74 -14.91
CA ARG A 61 17.36 16.71 -16.12
C ARG A 61 17.63 15.25 -16.49
N PRO A 62 17.57 14.88 -17.78
CA PRO A 62 18.00 13.55 -18.21
C PRO A 62 19.48 13.31 -17.90
N ASP A 63 19.78 12.07 -17.53
CA ASP A 63 21.14 11.60 -17.25
C ASP A 63 22.05 11.76 -18.49
N PRO A 64 23.28 12.29 -18.35
CA PRO A 64 24.23 12.35 -19.45
C PRO A 64 24.67 10.95 -19.92
N VAL A 65 25.05 10.82 -21.19
CA VAL A 65 25.53 9.54 -21.74
C VAL A 65 26.80 9.08 -21.05
N ASP A 66 27.71 10.01 -20.77
CA ASP A 66 28.88 9.77 -19.94
C ASP A 66 28.66 10.40 -18.57
N MET A 67 28.12 9.61 -17.64
CA MET A 67 27.99 9.97 -16.23
C MET A 67 29.38 10.21 -15.65
N ASP A 68 29.53 11.23 -14.83
CA ASP A 68 30.79 11.48 -14.13
C ASP A 68 31.09 10.41 -13.07
N GLU A 69 32.27 10.48 -12.47
CA GLU A 69 32.69 9.53 -11.43
C GLU A 69 31.81 9.64 -10.18
N ASP A 70 31.40 10.86 -9.82
CA ASP A 70 30.57 11.15 -8.66
C ASP A 70 29.18 10.50 -8.76
N GLU A 71 28.50 10.61 -9.91
CA GLU A 71 27.20 9.99 -10.13
C GLU A 71 27.29 8.45 -10.18
N LYS A 72 28.34 7.93 -10.83
CA LYS A 72 28.61 6.48 -10.86
C LYS A 72 28.87 5.94 -9.44
N GLU A 73 29.67 6.66 -8.64
CA GLU A 73 29.94 6.30 -7.25
C GLU A 73 28.66 6.37 -6.40
N MET A 74 27.88 7.44 -6.52
CA MET A 74 26.59 7.60 -5.84
C MET A 74 25.62 6.45 -6.15
N LEU A 75 25.50 6.03 -7.42
CA LEU A 75 24.68 4.89 -7.81
C LEU A 75 25.20 3.57 -7.24
N SER A 76 26.52 3.39 -7.23
CA SER A 76 27.15 2.20 -6.65
C SER A 76 26.90 2.11 -5.14
N GLU A 77 26.97 3.25 -4.43
CA GLU A 77 26.68 3.35 -3.00
C GLU A 77 25.21 3.06 -2.72
N ALA A 78 24.30 3.67 -3.49
CA ALA A 78 22.86 3.46 -3.35
C ALA A 78 22.51 1.97 -3.51
N ARG A 79 23.07 1.30 -4.53
CA ARG A 79 22.92 -0.15 -4.73
C ARG A 79 23.45 -0.95 -3.54
N ALA A 80 24.63 -0.60 -3.04
CA ALA A 80 25.23 -1.26 -1.88
C ALA A 80 24.37 -1.08 -0.60
N ARG A 81 23.81 0.11 -0.37
CA ARG A 81 22.94 0.39 0.77
C ARG A 81 21.63 -0.41 0.67
N LEU A 82 20.99 -0.45 -0.50
CA LEU A 82 19.74 -1.21 -0.72
C LEU A 82 19.94 -2.72 -0.56
N ALA A 83 21.05 -3.27 -1.04
CA ALA A 83 21.35 -4.70 -0.92
C ALA A 83 21.65 -5.13 0.53
N ASN A 84 22.12 -4.20 1.37
CA ASN A 84 22.53 -4.48 2.73
C ASN A 84 21.36 -4.43 3.72
N THR A 85 20.79 -5.59 4.05
CA THR A 85 19.76 -5.72 5.09
C THR A 85 20.30 -6.12 6.47
N ARG A 86 21.59 -6.48 6.55
CA ARG A 86 22.21 -7.05 7.76
C ARG A 86 22.99 -6.01 8.57
N GLY A 87 22.69 -5.93 9.86
CA GLY A 87 23.43 -5.10 10.81
C GLY A 87 24.82 -5.64 11.20
N LYS A 88 25.58 -4.85 11.98
CA LYS A 88 26.97 -5.14 12.39
C LYS A 88 27.13 -6.47 13.11
N LYS A 89 26.19 -6.84 14.00
CA LYS A 89 26.25 -8.10 14.77
C LYS A 89 26.09 -9.33 13.87
N ALA A 90 25.15 -9.29 12.94
CA ALA A 90 24.94 -10.36 11.96
C ALA A 90 26.16 -10.54 11.06
N LYS A 91 26.73 -9.44 10.54
CA LYS A 91 27.97 -9.48 9.74
C LYS A 91 29.15 -10.04 10.53
N ARG A 92 29.34 -9.62 11.78
CA ARG A 92 30.38 -10.14 12.68
C ARG A 92 30.20 -11.64 12.91
N LYS A 93 28.98 -12.10 13.22
CA LYS A 93 28.70 -13.51 13.48
C LYS A 93 28.85 -14.39 12.23
N ALA A 94 28.50 -13.87 11.05
CA ALA A 94 28.77 -14.57 9.80
C ALA A 94 30.27 -14.75 9.55
N ARG A 95 31.08 -13.70 9.78
CA ARG A 95 32.55 -13.79 9.69
C ARG A 95 33.13 -14.74 10.73
N GLU A 96 32.63 -14.70 11.96
CA GLU A 96 33.04 -15.59 13.05
C GLU A 96 32.72 -17.06 12.71
N LYS A 97 31.54 -17.34 12.13
CA LYS A 97 31.18 -18.68 11.65
C LYS A 97 32.14 -19.18 10.58
N GLN A 98 32.47 -18.35 9.59
CA GLN A 98 33.45 -18.70 8.54
C GLN A 98 34.85 -18.96 9.10
N LEU A 99 35.30 -18.12 10.04
CA LEU A 99 36.59 -18.32 10.71
C LEU A 99 36.61 -19.59 11.56
N GLU A 100 35.51 -19.94 12.21
CA GLU A 100 35.39 -21.15 13.00
C GLU A 100 35.38 -22.41 12.12
N GLU A 101 34.68 -22.38 10.99
CA GLU A 101 34.73 -23.43 9.96
C GLU A 101 36.15 -23.62 9.43
N ALA A 102 36.85 -22.52 9.11
CA ALA A 102 38.24 -22.56 8.66
C ALA A 102 39.19 -23.15 9.74
N ARG A 103 39.03 -22.74 11.01
CA ARG A 103 39.80 -23.31 12.13
C ARG A 103 39.51 -24.79 12.34
N ARG A 104 38.24 -25.21 12.22
CA ARG A 104 37.82 -26.61 12.32
C ARG A 104 38.48 -27.43 11.21
N LEU A 105 38.45 -26.96 9.96
CA LEU A 105 39.07 -27.65 8.83
C LEU A 105 40.59 -27.75 8.99
N ALA A 106 41.28 -26.67 9.36
CA ALA A 106 42.73 -26.68 9.59
C ALA A 106 43.13 -27.64 10.73
N SER A 107 42.39 -27.64 11.84
CA SER A 107 42.62 -28.56 12.95
C SER A 107 42.37 -30.02 12.56
N LEU A 108 41.34 -30.24 11.72
CA LEU A 108 40.99 -31.55 11.21
C LEU A 108 42.05 -32.07 10.23
N GLN A 109 42.59 -31.22 9.36
CA GLN A 109 43.71 -31.55 8.49
C GLN A 109 44.94 -31.97 9.31
N LYS A 110 45.37 -31.15 10.28
CA LYS A 110 46.49 -31.51 11.18
C LYS A 110 46.26 -32.84 11.89
N ARG A 111 45.03 -33.10 12.34
CA ARG A 111 44.68 -34.37 12.98
C ARG A 111 44.74 -35.54 12.00
N ARG A 112 44.26 -35.37 10.77
CA ARG A 112 44.36 -36.40 9.73
C ARG A 112 45.82 -36.72 9.43
N GLU A 113 46.68 -35.71 9.33
CA GLU A 113 48.12 -35.88 9.11
C GLU A 113 48.78 -36.63 10.28
N LEU A 114 48.55 -36.19 11.52
CA LEU A 114 49.10 -36.88 12.70
C LEU A 114 48.59 -38.32 12.82
N LYS A 115 47.30 -38.57 12.54
CA LYS A 115 46.72 -39.91 12.57
C LYS A 115 47.24 -40.79 11.43
N ALA A 116 47.45 -40.24 10.23
CA ALA A 116 48.06 -40.95 9.12
C ALA A 116 49.52 -41.36 9.41
N VAL A 117 50.24 -40.55 10.19
CA VAL A 117 51.56 -40.85 10.73
C VAL A 117 51.49 -41.82 11.93
N GLY A 118 50.30 -42.05 12.51
CA GLY A 118 50.09 -42.94 13.65
C GLY A 118 50.29 -42.29 15.03
N ILE A 119 50.38 -40.96 15.11
CA ILE A 119 50.51 -40.23 16.38
C ILE A 119 49.12 -39.89 16.93
N ASP A 120 48.73 -40.58 18.00
CA ASP A 120 47.47 -40.32 18.68
C ASP A 120 47.57 -39.13 19.64
N THR A 121 46.94 -38.01 19.25
CA THR A 121 46.87 -36.81 20.08
C THR A 121 45.62 -36.82 20.97
N ARG A 122 45.83 -36.87 22.29
CA ARG A 122 44.74 -36.76 23.27
C ARG A 122 44.23 -35.33 23.33
N HIS A 123 42.97 -35.12 22.96
CA HIS A 123 42.37 -33.79 22.96
C HIS A 123 41.91 -33.40 24.36
N ARG A 124 42.34 -32.22 24.84
CA ARG A 124 41.82 -31.63 26.08
C ARG A 124 40.45 -31.04 25.81
N LYS A 125 39.37 -31.78 26.12
CA LYS A 125 38.01 -31.25 26.10
C LYS A 125 37.93 -30.07 27.08
N ARG A 126 37.53 -28.88 26.61
CA ARG A 126 37.18 -27.79 27.53
C ARG A 126 35.94 -28.22 28.29
N LYS A 127 35.98 -28.18 29.64
CA LYS A 127 34.82 -28.45 30.49
C LYS A 127 33.77 -27.36 30.23
N ARG A 128 32.83 -27.62 29.34
CA ARG A 128 31.67 -26.76 29.13
C ARG A 128 30.64 -27.11 30.20
N LYS A 129 30.00 -26.11 30.78
CA LYS A 129 28.88 -26.29 31.69
C LYS A 129 27.69 -26.76 30.84
N GLY A 130 27.36 -28.06 30.87
CA GLY A 130 26.29 -28.66 30.06
C GLY A 130 26.46 -30.17 29.81
N ILE A 131 25.48 -30.76 29.13
CA ILE A 131 25.40 -32.17 28.73
C ILE A 131 26.30 -32.43 27.50
N ASP A 132 27.04 -33.54 27.48
CA ASP A 132 27.78 -34.01 26.30
C ASP A 132 26.85 -34.87 25.44
N TYR A 133 26.30 -34.25 24.39
CA TYR A 133 25.36 -34.84 23.43
C TYR A 133 25.88 -36.09 22.73
N ASN A 134 27.20 -36.32 22.72
CA ASN A 134 27.79 -37.50 22.09
C ASN A 134 27.89 -38.70 23.03
N THR A 135 27.84 -38.50 24.35
CA THR A 135 28.01 -39.58 25.33
C THR A 135 26.69 -40.10 25.87
N GLU A 136 25.68 -39.24 25.97
CA GLU A 136 24.36 -39.58 26.49
C GLU A 136 23.26 -38.97 25.63
N ILE A 137 22.08 -39.59 25.64
CA ILE A 137 20.88 -39.01 25.04
C ILE A 137 20.40 -37.90 25.96
N PRO A 138 20.46 -36.62 25.56
CA PRO A 138 20.04 -35.53 26.43
C PRO A 138 18.54 -35.62 26.70
N PHE A 139 18.16 -35.49 27.97
CA PHE A 139 16.76 -35.51 28.42
C PHE A 139 15.98 -36.71 27.88
N GLU A 140 16.58 -37.90 27.93
CA GLU A 140 15.94 -39.14 27.48
C GLU A 140 14.60 -39.36 28.19
N LYS A 141 13.52 -39.35 27.41
CA LYS A 141 12.20 -39.77 27.85
C LYS A 141 11.95 -41.16 27.29
N ARG A 142 11.97 -42.16 28.16
CA ARG A 142 11.69 -43.54 27.75
C ARG A 142 10.27 -43.65 27.19
N PRO A 143 10.08 -44.41 26.10
CA PRO A 143 8.74 -44.73 25.62
C PRO A 143 7.88 -45.27 26.77
N PRO A 144 6.63 -44.82 26.91
CA PRO A 144 5.76 -45.34 27.96
C PRO A 144 5.57 -46.85 27.76
N PRO A 145 5.56 -47.65 28.84
CA PRO A 145 5.35 -49.09 28.73
C PRO A 145 3.96 -49.37 28.14
N GLY A 146 3.92 -50.20 27.10
CA GLY A 146 2.70 -50.64 26.44
C GLY A 146 2.23 -52.02 26.92
N PHE A 147 1.09 -52.47 26.40
CA PHE A 147 0.56 -53.81 26.66
C PHE A 147 1.27 -54.92 25.86
N TYR A 148 2.02 -54.55 24.83
CA TYR A 148 2.75 -55.48 23.95
C TYR A 148 4.24 -55.48 24.30
N ASP A 149 4.85 -56.67 24.28
CA ASP A 149 6.30 -56.82 24.45
C ASP A 149 7.03 -56.36 23.19
N VAL A 150 8.06 -55.53 23.38
CA VAL A 150 8.87 -54.91 22.33
C VAL A 150 10.34 -55.34 22.39
N ALA A 151 10.69 -56.31 23.24
CA ALA A 151 12.08 -56.76 23.42
C ALA A 151 12.71 -57.34 22.14
N ASP A 152 11.91 -58.01 21.29
CA ASP A 152 12.38 -58.65 20.06
C ASP A 152 12.48 -57.68 18.85
N GLU A 153 11.96 -56.46 18.99
CA GLU A 153 11.96 -55.46 17.92
C GLU A 153 13.26 -54.66 17.83
N ASP A 154 14.08 -54.68 18.89
CA ASP A 154 15.34 -53.95 18.98
C ASP A 154 16.41 -54.62 18.11
N ARG A 155 16.41 -54.26 16.82
CA ARG A 155 17.35 -54.80 15.84
C ARG A 155 18.63 -53.95 15.83
N PRO A 156 19.78 -54.47 16.31
CA PRO A 156 21.04 -53.77 16.16
C PRO A 156 21.39 -53.68 14.67
N VAL A 157 21.70 -52.47 14.20
CA VAL A 157 22.17 -52.28 12.82
C VAL A 157 23.59 -52.85 12.71
N GLU A 158 23.73 -54.02 12.08
CA GLU A 158 25.01 -54.77 12.02
C GLU A 158 26.18 -53.95 11.45
N GLN A 159 25.94 -53.05 10.49
CA GLN A 159 26.96 -52.12 10.00
C GLN A 159 26.35 -50.80 9.53
N PRO A 160 26.45 -49.71 10.31
CA PRO A 160 26.10 -48.39 9.81
C PRO A 160 27.10 -48.00 8.71
N LYS A 161 26.63 -47.95 7.45
CA LYS A 161 27.40 -47.35 6.34
C LYS A 161 27.49 -45.84 6.60
N PHE A 162 28.62 -45.39 7.11
CA PHE A 162 28.84 -43.96 7.31
C PHE A 162 29.01 -43.27 5.95
N PRO A 163 28.24 -42.22 5.65
CA PRO A 163 28.46 -41.42 4.45
C PRO A 163 29.86 -40.80 4.49
N THR A 164 30.50 -40.74 3.33
CA THR A 164 31.90 -40.29 3.22
C THR A 164 32.01 -38.77 3.19
N THR A 165 30.97 -38.10 2.69
CA THR A 165 30.88 -36.64 2.60
C THR A 165 29.84 -36.08 3.56
N ILE A 166 30.07 -34.84 3.99
CA ILE A 166 29.11 -34.11 4.85
C ILE A 166 27.81 -33.85 4.07
N GLU A 167 27.91 -33.64 2.75
CA GLU A 167 26.75 -33.41 1.88
C GLU A 167 25.84 -34.64 1.74
N GLU A 168 26.41 -35.85 1.74
CA GLU A 168 25.62 -37.10 1.79
C GLU A 168 24.90 -37.26 3.13
N LEU A 169 25.51 -36.82 4.23
CA LEU A 169 24.93 -36.91 5.56
C LEU A 169 23.80 -35.88 5.76
N GLU A 170 24.00 -34.63 5.30
CA GLU A 170 23.03 -33.54 5.46
C GLU A 170 21.98 -33.51 4.33
N GLY A 171 22.26 -34.14 3.19
CA GLY A 171 21.44 -34.09 1.99
C GLY A 171 21.57 -32.78 1.20
N LYS A 172 20.87 -32.70 0.06
CA LYS A 172 20.87 -31.50 -0.80
C LYS A 172 20.14 -30.34 -0.12
N ARG A 173 20.78 -29.18 -0.02
CA ARG A 173 20.15 -27.97 0.55
C ARG A 173 19.06 -27.45 -0.39
N ARG A 174 17.96 -26.96 0.21
CA ARG A 174 16.82 -26.38 -0.53
C ARG A 174 17.24 -25.28 -1.51
N VAL A 175 18.16 -24.41 -1.09
CA VAL A 175 18.68 -23.30 -1.92
C VAL A 175 19.39 -23.81 -3.17
N ASP A 176 20.15 -24.90 -3.05
CA ASP A 176 20.90 -25.46 -4.18
C ASP A 176 19.94 -26.11 -5.20
N ILE A 177 18.89 -26.77 -4.72
CA ILE A 177 17.81 -27.34 -5.56
C ILE A 177 17.05 -26.22 -6.29
N GLU A 178 16.63 -25.18 -5.56
CA GLU A 178 15.92 -24.04 -6.13
C GLU A 178 16.77 -23.28 -7.16
N ALA A 179 18.06 -23.10 -6.89
CA ALA A 179 18.98 -22.47 -7.83
C ALA A 179 19.14 -23.29 -9.13
N GLN A 180 19.18 -24.62 -9.02
CA GLN A 180 19.22 -25.50 -10.19
C GLN A 180 17.94 -25.37 -11.03
N LEU A 181 16.77 -25.40 -10.39
CA LEU A 181 15.48 -25.23 -11.08
C LEU A 181 15.37 -23.86 -11.74
N ARG A 182 15.71 -22.77 -11.04
CA ARG A 182 15.75 -21.42 -11.62
C ARG A 182 16.67 -21.34 -12.84
N LYS A 183 17.84 -21.97 -12.77
CA LYS A 183 18.79 -21.99 -13.90
C LYS A 183 18.20 -22.74 -15.09
N GLN A 184 17.49 -23.85 -14.86
CA GLN A 184 16.79 -24.58 -15.91
C GLN A 184 15.67 -23.74 -16.54
N ASP A 185 14.88 -23.02 -15.73
CA ASP A 185 13.80 -22.18 -16.23
C ASP A 185 14.32 -20.99 -17.03
N ILE A 186 15.39 -20.33 -16.58
CA ILE A 186 16.07 -19.28 -17.34
C ILE A 186 16.58 -19.81 -18.68
N ALA A 187 17.18 -21.01 -18.68
CA ALA A 187 17.67 -21.62 -19.91
C ALA A 187 16.52 -21.94 -20.88
N LYS A 188 15.42 -22.52 -20.38
CA LYS A 188 14.21 -22.79 -21.17
C LYS A 188 13.61 -21.51 -21.75
N ASN A 189 13.46 -20.47 -20.93
CA ASN A 189 12.94 -19.18 -21.38
C ASN A 189 13.84 -18.52 -22.42
N LYS A 190 15.17 -18.63 -22.27
CA LYS A 190 16.13 -18.10 -23.26
C LYS A 190 16.06 -18.85 -24.60
N ILE A 191 15.82 -20.15 -24.56
CA ILE A 191 15.62 -20.96 -25.77
C ILE A 191 14.28 -20.58 -26.43
N ALA A 192 13.20 -20.47 -25.66
CA ALA A 192 11.89 -20.05 -26.15
C ALA A 192 11.94 -18.65 -26.79
N GLN A 193 12.61 -17.68 -26.17
CA GLN A 193 12.81 -16.34 -26.74
C GLN A 193 13.59 -16.35 -28.06
N ARG A 194 14.54 -17.29 -28.23
CA ARG A 194 15.33 -17.41 -29.48
C ARG A 194 14.54 -18.10 -30.59
N GLN A 195 13.72 -19.08 -30.25
CA GLN A 195 12.94 -19.84 -31.22
C GLN A 195 11.66 -19.12 -31.62
N ASP A 196 11.01 -18.42 -30.68
CA ASP A 196 9.75 -17.73 -30.89
C ASP A 196 9.67 -16.46 -30.02
N ALA A 197 10.39 -15.43 -30.47
CA ALA A 197 10.40 -14.11 -29.83
C ALA A 197 8.99 -13.48 -29.69
N PRO A 198 8.11 -13.48 -30.70
CA PRO A 198 6.81 -12.81 -30.57
C PRO A 198 5.88 -13.52 -29.57
N SER A 199 5.84 -14.86 -29.54
CA SER A 199 4.99 -15.55 -28.55
C SER A 199 5.54 -15.44 -27.13
N ALA A 200 6.86 -15.44 -26.95
CA ALA A 200 7.49 -15.22 -25.66
C ALA A 200 7.23 -13.80 -25.11
N ILE A 201 7.23 -12.79 -25.98
CA ILE A 201 6.88 -11.40 -25.62
C ILE A 201 5.41 -11.29 -25.23
N LEU A 202 4.50 -11.93 -25.97
CA LEU A 202 3.07 -11.94 -25.61
C LEU A 202 2.82 -12.62 -24.26
N GLN A 203 3.52 -13.73 -23.97
CA GLN A 203 3.44 -14.40 -22.67
C GLN A 203 4.01 -13.53 -21.54
N ALA A 204 5.14 -12.85 -21.78
CA ALA A 204 5.75 -11.95 -20.81
C ALA A 204 4.85 -10.72 -20.53
N ASN A 205 4.24 -10.15 -21.56
CA ASN A 205 3.29 -9.04 -21.42
C ASN A 205 2.04 -9.49 -20.66
N LYS A 206 1.48 -10.65 -20.99
CA LYS A 206 0.32 -11.21 -20.28
C LYS A 206 0.58 -11.44 -18.79
N LEU A 207 1.80 -11.82 -18.41
CA LEU A 207 2.19 -11.98 -17.00
C LEU A 207 2.46 -10.64 -16.30
N ASN A 208 2.87 -9.61 -17.05
CA ASN A 208 3.12 -8.26 -16.53
C ASN A 208 1.89 -7.34 -16.60
N ASP A 209 0.78 -7.77 -17.19
CA ASP A 209 -0.42 -6.94 -17.36
C ASP A 209 -1.02 -6.56 -16.00
N PRO A 210 -1.02 -5.26 -15.63
CA PRO A 210 -1.50 -4.80 -14.32
C PRO A 210 -3.01 -4.95 -14.14
N GLU A 211 -3.76 -5.23 -15.20
CA GLU A 211 -5.19 -5.59 -15.13
C GLU A 211 -5.41 -6.95 -14.43
N THR A 212 -4.47 -7.88 -14.54
CA THR A 212 -4.56 -9.17 -13.84
C THR A 212 -4.32 -9.04 -12.34
N VAL A 213 -3.51 -8.05 -11.93
CA VAL A 213 -3.19 -7.75 -10.54
C VAL A 213 -4.24 -6.81 -9.92
N ARG A 214 -4.80 -5.88 -10.69
CA ARG A 214 -5.89 -5.00 -10.27
C ARG A 214 -7.22 -5.55 -10.74
N LYS A 215 -7.74 -6.58 -10.06
CA LYS A 215 -9.13 -7.03 -10.21
C LYS A 215 -10.07 -5.87 -9.82
N ARG A 216 -10.46 -5.03 -10.77
CA ARG A 216 -11.52 -4.03 -10.59
C ARG A 216 -12.82 -4.79 -10.31
N SER A 217 -13.58 -4.35 -9.30
CA SER A 217 -14.92 -4.89 -9.06
C SER A 217 -15.78 -4.68 -10.31
N LYS A 218 -16.57 -5.69 -10.68
CA LYS A 218 -17.46 -5.63 -11.84
C LYS A 218 -18.40 -4.42 -11.67
N LEU A 219 -18.45 -3.56 -12.67
CA LEU A 219 -19.29 -2.37 -12.67
C LEU A 219 -20.76 -2.80 -12.63
N MET A 220 -21.39 -2.68 -11.46
CA MET A 220 -22.81 -2.94 -11.28
C MET A 220 -23.57 -1.65 -11.61
N LEU A 221 -23.97 -1.51 -12.86
CA LEU A 221 -24.89 -0.45 -13.25
C LEU A 221 -26.32 -0.80 -12.80
N PRO A 222 -27.15 0.19 -12.42
CA PRO A 222 -28.57 -0.02 -12.17
C PRO A 222 -29.24 -0.63 -13.40
N GLU A 223 -30.17 -1.55 -13.19
CA GLU A 223 -30.95 -2.13 -14.28
C GLU A 223 -31.69 -1.02 -15.05
N PRO A 224 -31.74 -1.11 -16.40
CA PRO A 224 -32.40 -0.10 -17.21
C PRO A 224 -33.87 -0.01 -16.78
N HIS A 225 -34.32 1.22 -16.48
CA HIS A 225 -35.67 1.50 -15.99
C HIS A 225 -36.73 1.45 -17.10
N ILE A 226 -36.33 1.14 -18.32
CA ILE A 226 -37.20 1.11 -19.50
C ILE A 226 -37.56 -0.35 -19.76
N SER A 227 -38.86 -0.64 -19.82
CA SER A 227 -39.34 -1.98 -20.15
C SER A 227 -39.02 -2.32 -21.61
N ASN A 228 -38.82 -3.61 -21.93
CA ASN A 228 -38.52 -4.02 -23.30
C ASN A 228 -39.59 -3.58 -24.32
N HIS A 229 -40.82 -3.36 -23.85
CA HIS A 229 -41.92 -2.89 -24.69
C HIS A 229 -41.77 -1.41 -25.08
N GLU A 230 -41.37 -0.56 -24.14
CA GLU A 230 -41.07 0.86 -24.41
C GLU A 230 -39.84 1.02 -25.31
N LEU A 231 -38.85 0.12 -25.17
CA LEU A 231 -37.71 0.04 -26.10
C LEU A 231 -38.16 -0.32 -27.52
N GLU A 232 -39.12 -1.24 -27.67
CA GLU A 232 -39.66 -1.64 -28.97
C GLU A 232 -40.51 -0.53 -29.60
N GLU A 233 -41.26 0.23 -28.80
CA GLU A 233 -42.00 1.40 -29.28
C GLU A 233 -41.06 2.55 -29.69
N ILE A 234 -39.97 2.79 -28.94
CA ILE A 234 -38.95 3.78 -29.31
C ILE A 234 -38.24 3.36 -30.61
N ALA A 235 -37.96 2.07 -30.78
CA ALA A 235 -37.39 1.55 -32.02
C ALA A 235 -38.38 1.72 -33.20
N LYS A 236 -39.66 1.38 -33.00
CA LYS A 236 -40.72 1.57 -34.01
C LYS A 236 -40.94 3.05 -34.36
N MET A 237 -40.86 3.95 -33.39
CA MET A 237 -40.91 5.40 -33.60
C MET A 237 -39.69 5.91 -34.38
N GLY A 238 -38.50 5.35 -34.11
CA GLY A 238 -37.29 5.61 -34.91
C GLY A 238 -37.43 5.15 -36.36
N TYR A 239 -38.01 3.96 -36.60
CA TYR A 239 -38.32 3.46 -37.94
C TYR A 239 -39.40 4.28 -38.66
N ALA A 240 -40.43 4.75 -37.94
CA ALA A 240 -41.47 5.60 -38.50
C ALA A 240 -40.95 7.01 -38.88
N SER A 241 -40.00 7.53 -38.09
CA SER A 241 -39.28 8.78 -38.40
C SER A 241 -38.42 8.66 -39.66
N ASP A 242 -37.81 7.49 -39.92
CA ASP A 242 -36.98 7.25 -41.11
C ASP A 242 -37.83 7.04 -42.39
N LEU A 243 -39.03 6.45 -42.25
CA LEU A 243 -39.99 6.31 -43.36
C LEU A 243 -40.63 7.64 -43.78
N LEU A 244 -40.88 8.56 -42.85
CA LEU A 244 -41.42 9.89 -43.17
C LEU A 244 -40.38 10.83 -43.79
N ALA A 245 -39.09 10.61 -43.52
CA ALA A 245 -37.99 11.35 -44.16
C ALA A 245 -37.61 10.80 -45.55
N GLY A 246 -38.24 9.72 -46.02
CA GLY A 246 -37.90 9.00 -47.25
C GLY A 246 -38.78 9.28 -48.47
N ASN A 247 -39.69 10.27 -48.43
CA ASN A 247 -40.66 10.49 -49.51
C ASN A 247 -40.33 11.65 -50.46
N GLU A 248 -39.12 12.19 -50.41
CA GLU A 248 -38.54 13.01 -51.48
C GLU A 248 -37.24 12.36 -51.96
N GLU A 249 -37.12 12.25 -53.29
CA GLU A 249 -35.98 11.75 -54.05
C GLU A 249 -35.99 10.25 -54.43
N LEU A 250 -36.54 10.00 -55.63
CA LEU A 250 -36.27 8.84 -56.47
C LEU A 250 -34.76 8.73 -56.76
N ALA A 251 -34.07 7.77 -56.13
CA ALA A 251 -32.84 7.20 -56.66
C ALA A 251 -32.61 5.79 -56.11
N GLU A 252 -32.45 4.81 -57.01
CA GLU A 252 -32.08 3.43 -56.73
C GLU A 252 -30.76 3.36 -55.94
N GLY A 253 -30.85 3.00 -54.66
CA GLY A 253 -29.68 2.80 -53.79
C GLY A 253 -30.00 1.83 -52.65
N SER A 254 -29.18 0.79 -52.51
CA SER A 254 -29.39 -0.38 -51.66
C SER A 254 -29.73 -0.06 -50.19
N SER A 255 -30.84 -0.61 -49.70
CA SER A 255 -31.41 -0.38 -48.37
C SER A 255 -30.48 -0.74 -47.19
N ALA A 256 -29.45 -1.58 -47.41
CA ALA A 256 -28.59 -2.10 -46.33
C ALA A 256 -27.53 -1.10 -45.83
N THR A 257 -27.11 -0.14 -46.65
CA THR A 257 -26.08 0.84 -46.28
C THR A 257 -26.63 2.09 -45.61
N ARG A 258 -27.95 2.33 -45.70
CA ARG A 258 -28.60 3.51 -45.09
C ARG A 258 -28.60 3.46 -43.55
N ALA A 259 -28.73 2.26 -42.95
CA ALA A 259 -28.70 2.09 -41.49
C ALA A 259 -27.33 2.34 -40.83
N LEU A 260 -26.24 2.36 -41.63
CA LEU A 260 -24.87 2.60 -41.16
C LEU A 260 -24.39 4.05 -41.40
N LEU A 261 -25.15 4.83 -42.17
CA LEU A 261 -24.88 6.24 -42.43
C LEU A 261 -25.70 7.09 -41.47
N ALA A 262 -25.03 7.73 -40.51
CA ALA A 262 -25.65 8.77 -39.69
C ALA A 262 -26.00 9.97 -40.60
N ASN A 263 -27.27 10.37 -40.62
CA ASN A 263 -27.75 11.53 -41.38
C ASN A 263 -27.13 12.81 -40.84
N TYR A 264 -26.11 13.35 -41.53
CA TYR A 264 -25.41 14.59 -41.20
C TYR A 264 -25.91 15.83 -41.97
N SER A 265 -27.08 15.75 -42.61
CA SER A 265 -27.64 16.86 -43.40
C SER A 265 -28.89 17.47 -42.76
N GLN A 266 -28.79 17.89 -41.49
CA GLN A 266 -29.65 18.95 -40.95
C GLN A 266 -29.04 19.52 -39.66
N THR A 267 -28.45 20.70 -39.76
CA THR A 267 -28.24 21.58 -38.62
C THR A 267 -29.59 21.83 -37.93
N PRO A 268 -29.79 21.52 -36.63
CA PRO A 268 -31.07 21.69 -35.99
C PRO A 268 -31.32 23.18 -35.75
N ARG A 269 -32.15 23.78 -36.60
CA ARG A 269 -32.88 25.01 -36.24
C ARG A 269 -34.05 24.63 -35.33
N GLN A 270 -34.25 25.45 -34.30
CA GLN A 270 -35.25 25.28 -33.25
C GLN A 270 -36.68 25.20 -33.80
N GLY A 271 -37.44 24.22 -33.31
CA GLY A 271 -38.89 24.28 -33.23
C GLY A 271 -39.62 23.13 -33.94
N MET A 272 -40.42 22.40 -33.14
CA MET A 272 -41.56 21.52 -33.52
C MET A 272 -41.28 20.03 -33.81
N THR A 273 -41.48 19.18 -32.79
CA THR A 273 -42.41 18.02 -32.76
C THR A 273 -42.61 17.53 -31.29
N PRO A 274 -43.69 16.77 -30.97
CA PRO A 274 -44.42 16.89 -29.70
C PRO A 274 -44.22 15.75 -28.68
N LEU A 275 -44.36 16.10 -27.39
CA LEU A 275 -44.68 15.27 -26.19
C LEU A 275 -43.75 14.04 -25.89
N ARG A 276 -43.01 13.90 -24.78
CA ARG A 276 -43.04 14.54 -23.44
C ARG A 276 -41.68 14.40 -22.71
N THR A 277 -41.39 15.48 -21.96
CA THR A 277 -40.66 15.57 -20.68
C THR A 277 -39.15 15.33 -20.60
N SER A 278 -38.37 16.23 -21.19
CA SER A 278 -37.15 16.71 -20.54
C SER A 278 -37.52 17.61 -19.36
N GLN A 279 -37.02 17.34 -18.15
CA GLN A 279 -36.87 18.40 -17.15
C GLN A 279 -35.91 19.44 -17.72
N ARG A 280 -36.51 20.47 -18.30
CA ARG A 280 -35.88 21.60 -18.93
C ARG A 280 -35.48 22.56 -17.82
N THR A 281 -34.21 22.55 -17.44
CA THR A 281 -33.56 23.79 -16.98
C THR A 281 -33.80 24.85 -18.06
N PRO A 282 -34.20 26.09 -17.71
CA PRO A 282 -34.55 27.09 -18.71
C PRO A 282 -33.31 27.45 -19.55
N ALA A 283 -33.25 26.89 -20.76
CA ALA A 283 -32.30 27.23 -21.82
C ALA A 283 -32.63 28.61 -22.41
N GLY A 284 -32.52 29.64 -21.57
CA GLY A 284 -32.75 31.05 -21.94
C GLY A 284 -31.79 32.03 -21.26
N LYS A 285 -30.73 31.55 -20.62
CA LYS A 285 -29.67 32.40 -20.09
C LYS A 285 -28.38 32.05 -20.80
N GLY A 286 -27.73 33.03 -21.43
CA GLY A 286 -26.36 32.89 -21.92
C GLY A 286 -25.42 32.44 -20.81
N ASP A 287 -24.20 32.05 -21.18
CA ASP A 287 -23.18 31.55 -20.25
C ASP A 287 -23.07 32.45 -19.01
N ALA A 288 -23.61 31.99 -17.87
CA ALA A 288 -23.85 32.82 -16.70
C ALA A 288 -22.54 33.38 -16.12
N ILE A 289 -21.45 32.62 -16.29
CA ILE A 289 -20.10 33.00 -15.87
C ILE A 289 -19.57 34.15 -16.73
N MET A 290 -19.80 34.09 -18.05
CA MET A 290 -19.36 35.14 -18.98
C MET A 290 -20.15 36.44 -18.78
N MET A 291 -21.46 36.33 -18.54
CA MET A 291 -22.34 37.47 -18.28
C MET A 291 -22.02 38.15 -16.93
N GLU A 292 -21.66 37.40 -15.89
CA GLU A 292 -21.24 37.95 -14.61
C GLU A 292 -19.86 38.64 -14.69
N ALA A 293 -18.92 38.08 -15.44
CA ALA A 293 -17.63 38.69 -15.70
C ALA A 293 -17.77 40.05 -16.42
N GLU A 294 -18.68 40.15 -17.39
CA GLU A 294 -18.99 41.39 -18.11
C GLU A 294 -19.65 42.44 -17.19
N ASN A 295 -20.58 42.03 -16.33
CA ASN A 295 -21.20 42.91 -15.33
C ASN A 295 -20.17 43.46 -14.31
N LEU A 296 -19.21 42.64 -13.87
CA LEU A 296 -18.13 43.07 -12.98
C LEU A 296 -17.17 44.05 -13.66
N ALA A 297 -16.87 43.85 -14.94
CA ALA A 297 -16.07 44.78 -15.72
C ALA A 297 -16.77 46.16 -15.84
N ARG A 298 -18.07 46.18 -16.19
CA ARG A 298 -18.86 47.42 -16.26
C ARG A 298 -18.94 48.17 -14.93
N LEU A 299 -19.07 47.46 -13.82
CA LEU A 299 -19.05 48.07 -12.47
C LEU A 299 -17.69 48.64 -12.09
N ARG A 300 -16.60 48.02 -12.55
CA ARG A 300 -15.23 48.50 -12.28
C ARG A 300 -14.88 49.75 -13.09
N GLU A 301 -15.42 49.86 -14.29
CA GLU A 301 -15.22 51.02 -15.18
C GLU A 301 -16.11 52.21 -14.81
N SER A 302 -17.27 51.98 -14.17
CA SER A 302 -18.17 53.05 -13.75
C SER A 302 -17.65 53.83 -12.52
N GLN A 303 -17.70 55.16 -12.59
CA GLN A 303 -17.32 56.06 -11.50
C GLN A 303 -18.41 56.07 -10.40
N THR A 304 -18.01 56.12 -9.13
CA THR A 304 -18.89 55.84 -7.99
C THR A 304 -20.13 56.75 -7.92
N PRO A 305 -21.29 56.26 -7.42
CA PRO A 305 -22.57 56.98 -7.52
C PRO A 305 -22.67 58.28 -6.70
N LEU A 306 -21.63 58.64 -5.94
CA LEU A 306 -21.60 59.83 -5.09
C LEU A 306 -21.47 61.14 -5.89
N LEU A 307 -21.09 61.07 -7.17
CA LEU A 307 -20.92 62.22 -8.06
C LEU A 307 -22.14 62.51 -8.96
N GLY A 308 -23.24 61.77 -8.81
CA GLY A 308 -24.52 62.06 -9.49
C GLY A 308 -24.53 61.78 -11.00
N GLY A 309 -24.09 60.59 -11.42
CA GLY A 309 -24.21 60.10 -12.80
C GLY A 309 -25.22 58.95 -12.97
N GLU A 310 -25.58 58.64 -14.21
CA GLU A 310 -26.40 57.47 -14.56
C GLU A 310 -25.65 56.15 -14.27
N ASN A 311 -26.37 55.18 -13.70
CA ASN A 311 -25.81 53.86 -13.37
C ASN A 311 -25.70 52.99 -14.64
N PRO A 312 -24.64 52.16 -14.78
CA PRO A 312 -24.49 51.26 -15.91
C PRO A 312 -25.60 50.20 -15.95
N GLU A 313 -26.12 49.91 -17.15
CA GLU A 313 -27.11 48.84 -17.36
C GLU A 313 -26.45 47.46 -17.23
N LEU A 314 -26.90 46.69 -16.23
CA LEU A 314 -26.38 45.35 -15.94
C LEU A 314 -27.32 44.26 -16.46
N HIS A 315 -26.77 43.16 -16.94
CA HIS A 315 -27.56 41.99 -17.31
C HIS A 315 -28.18 41.33 -16.06
N PRO A 316 -29.41 40.79 -16.14
CA PRO A 316 -30.13 40.25 -14.99
C PRO A 316 -29.45 38.99 -14.43
N SER A 317 -28.89 39.08 -13.21
CA SER A 317 -28.23 37.97 -12.51
C SER A 317 -29.06 37.47 -11.31
N ASP A 318 -28.95 36.17 -10.98
CA ASP A 318 -29.69 35.54 -9.87
C ASP A 318 -29.02 35.75 -8.49
N PHE A 319 -27.95 36.56 -8.41
CA PHE A 319 -27.08 36.75 -7.24
C PHE A 319 -27.32 38.07 -6.49
N SER A 320 -28.58 38.44 -6.29
CA SER A 320 -28.96 39.62 -5.49
C SER A 320 -28.68 39.48 -3.97
N GLY A 321 -28.16 38.34 -3.47
CA GLY A 321 -27.90 38.11 -2.05
C GLY A 321 -26.88 37.00 -1.77
N VAL A 322 -26.40 36.91 -0.53
CA VAL A 322 -25.36 35.97 -0.04
C VAL A 322 -25.80 34.50 -0.08
N THR A 323 -27.11 34.24 -0.21
CA THR A 323 -27.66 32.91 -0.48
C THR A 323 -28.38 32.92 -1.82
N PRO A 324 -28.15 31.93 -2.70
CA PRO A 324 -28.89 31.84 -3.96
C PRO A 324 -30.38 31.68 -3.67
N LYS A 325 -31.25 32.42 -4.38
CA LYS A 325 -32.70 32.28 -4.26
C LYS A 325 -33.08 30.84 -4.61
N SER A 326 -33.72 30.14 -3.67
CA SER A 326 -34.20 28.77 -3.87
C SER A 326 -35.26 28.76 -4.96
N GLN A 327 -34.95 28.10 -6.08
CA GLN A 327 -35.91 27.82 -7.12
C GLN A 327 -36.89 26.76 -6.58
N VAL A 328 -38.18 27.10 -6.51
CA VAL A 328 -39.23 26.21 -5.98
C VAL A 328 -39.20 24.88 -6.75
N GLN A 329 -38.66 23.84 -6.11
CA GLN A 329 -38.74 22.47 -6.60
C GLN A 329 -40.17 21.95 -6.38
N THR A 330 -40.87 21.65 -7.47
CA THR A 330 -42.10 20.85 -7.43
C THR A 330 -41.85 19.51 -6.73
N PRO A 331 -42.72 19.09 -5.78
CA PRO A 331 -42.50 17.86 -5.03
C PRO A 331 -42.52 16.63 -5.95
N ASN A 332 -41.54 15.76 -5.77
CA ASN A 332 -41.29 14.58 -6.59
C ASN A 332 -42.22 13.42 -6.13
N PRO A 333 -43.12 12.88 -6.97
CA PRO A 333 -44.15 11.90 -6.55
C PRO A 333 -43.66 10.46 -6.33
N MET A 334 -42.35 10.19 -6.37
CA MET A 334 -41.74 8.85 -6.17
C MET A 334 -41.21 8.62 -4.75
N LEU A 335 -41.59 9.46 -3.79
CA LEU A 335 -41.24 9.31 -2.37
C LEU A 335 -42.37 8.57 -1.63
N THR A 336 -42.38 7.24 -1.69
CA THR A 336 -43.24 6.40 -0.86
C THR A 336 -42.67 6.26 0.56
N PRO A 337 -43.42 6.58 1.63
CA PRO A 337 -43.05 6.27 3.00
C PRO A 337 -43.51 4.84 3.34
N ALA A 338 -42.59 3.88 3.37
CA ALA A 338 -42.91 2.55 3.90
C ALA A 338 -42.81 2.59 5.43
N ALA A 339 -43.97 2.64 6.07
CA ALA A 339 -44.14 2.32 7.48
C ALA A 339 -43.89 0.81 7.70
N THR A 340 -43.19 0.46 8.78
CA THR A 340 -43.36 -0.84 9.45
C THR A 340 -43.39 -0.57 10.96
N PRO A 341 -44.39 -1.12 11.69
CA PRO A 341 -44.60 -0.82 13.11
C PRO A 341 -43.78 -1.75 14.02
N GLY A 342 -43.31 -1.19 15.15
CA GLY A 342 -43.19 -1.90 16.43
C GLY A 342 -41.92 -2.73 16.69
N GLY A 343 -41.09 -2.26 17.62
CA GLY A 343 -40.02 -3.04 18.26
C GLY A 343 -39.12 -2.17 19.13
N ALA A 344 -39.58 -1.87 20.34
CA ALA A 344 -38.95 -0.98 21.31
C ALA A 344 -37.53 -1.39 21.73
N GLY A 345 -36.67 -0.40 22.03
CA GLY A 345 -35.52 -0.65 22.92
C GLY A 345 -34.31 0.28 22.80
N LEU A 346 -34.40 1.47 23.40
CA LEU A 346 -33.31 2.16 24.15
C LEU A 346 -32.15 2.81 23.37
N THR A 347 -32.33 4.11 23.13
CA THR A 347 -31.34 5.21 23.14
C THR A 347 -30.55 5.30 24.47
N PRO A 348 -29.38 5.99 24.58
CA PRO A 348 -29.17 7.32 23.96
C PRO A 348 -27.80 7.71 23.38
N ARG A 349 -27.91 8.83 22.65
CA ARG A 349 -26.95 9.70 21.96
C ARG A 349 -26.01 10.48 22.90
N ILE A 350 -25.07 11.18 22.23
CA ILE A 350 -24.25 12.37 22.59
C ILE A 350 -22.79 11.97 22.83
N GLY A 351 -21.75 12.53 22.21
CA GLY A 351 -21.55 13.75 21.43
C GLY A 351 -20.21 14.37 21.87
N MET A 352 -19.54 15.07 20.94
CA MET A 352 -18.43 16.04 21.14
C MET A 352 -16.97 15.53 21.24
N THR A 353 -16.15 16.00 20.28
CA THR A 353 -14.74 16.38 20.49
C THR A 353 -14.67 17.80 21.08
N PRO A 354 -13.64 18.20 21.86
CA PRO A 354 -12.51 18.92 21.25
C PRO A 354 -11.12 18.82 21.97
N SER A 355 -10.06 19.01 21.17
CA SER A 355 -8.85 19.84 21.36
C SER A 355 -8.01 19.84 22.68
N ARG A 356 -6.72 19.45 22.52
CA ARG A 356 -5.50 20.30 22.66
C ARG A 356 -4.85 20.61 24.05
N ASP A 357 -3.50 20.54 23.98
CA ASP A 357 -2.40 21.10 24.83
C ASP A 357 -1.98 20.42 26.15
N GLY A 358 -0.65 20.27 26.32
CA GLY A 358 -0.01 20.38 27.62
C GLY A 358 0.97 19.28 28.04
N TYR A 359 2.26 19.59 27.95
CA TYR A 359 3.40 18.91 28.61
C TYR A 359 3.12 18.49 30.07
N SER A 360 3.62 17.32 30.50
CA SER A 360 4.31 17.19 31.80
C SER A 360 5.03 15.85 31.97
N PHE A 361 6.23 15.99 32.50
CA PHE A 361 7.25 15.00 32.83
C PHE A 361 6.99 14.42 34.23
N GLY A 362 7.27 13.13 34.41
CA GLY A 362 7.72 12.50 35.67
C GLY A 362 6.74 12.44 36.84
N LEU A 363 6.32 11.22 37.20
CA LEU A 363 6.17 10.79 38.60
C LEU A 363 5.96 9.26 38.64
N THR A 364 6.95 8.55 39.18
CA THR A 364 6.83 7.16 39.62
C THR A 364 5.83 7.05 40.76
N PRO A 365 4.98 6.02 40.80
CA PRO A 365 4.53 5.44 42.06
C PRO A 365 5.16 4.06 42.27
N LYS A 366 5.85 3.96 43.41
CA LYS A 366 6.33 2.73 44.02
C LYS A 366 5.19 1.72 44.21
N GLY A 367 5.52 0.45 44.01
CA GLY A 367 5.06 -0.67 44.84
C GLY A 367 3.64 -1.18 44.62
N THR A 368 3.52 -2.28 43.88
CA THR A 368 2.43 -3.25 44.07
C THR A 368 3.02 -4.61 44.51
N PRO A 369 2.32 -5.35 45.36
CA PRO A 369 2.86 -6.50 46.08
C PRO A 369 2.87 -7.77 45.22
N ILE A 370 4.04 -8.41 45.21
CA ILE A 370 4.33 -9.85 45.07
C ILE A 370 3.11 -10.73 44.75
N ARG A 371 2.92 -11.01 43.46
CA ARG A 371 2.24 -12.22 42.98
C ARG A 371 2.78 -12.56 41.60
N ASP A 372 3.89 -13.29 41.59
CA ASP A 372 4.44 -13.88 40.37
C ASP A 372 4.62 -15.39 40.58
N GLU A 373 3.55 -16.14 40.30
CA GLU A 373 3.55 -17.60 40.19
C GLU A 373 4.04 -18.04 38.78
N LEU A 374 4.49 -17.12 37.91
CA LEU A 374 4.75 -17.40 36.50
C LEU A 374 6.17 -17.08 36.01
N HIS A 375 7.10 -16.65 36.88
CA HIS A 375 8.54 -16.47 36.54
C HIS A 375 8.78 -15.68 35.24
N ILE A 376 8.05 -14.58 35.01
CA ILE A 376 8.12 -13.86 33.74
C ILE A 376 9.28 -12.85 33.67
N ASN A 377 9.97 -12.56 34.78
CA ASN A 377 11.04 -11.54 34.82
C ASN A 377 12.37 -12.01 35.48
N GLU A 378 12.87 -13.20 35.13
CA GLU A 378 14.14 -13.76 35.68
C GLU A 378 15.38 -13.56 34.78
N GLU A 379 15.41 -12.52 33.94
CA GLU A 379 16.61 -12.17 33.14
C GLU A 379 17.28 -10.88 33.60
N MET A 380 17.58 -10.74 34.89
CA MET A 380 18.64 -9.84 35.37
C MET A 380 18.95 -10.18 36.85
N ASP A 381 20.23 -10.42 37.15
CA ASP A 381 20.80 -10.68 38.49
C ASP A 381 20.89 -12.14 39.00
N LEU A 382 21.47 -13.01 38.15
CA LEU A 382 21.79 -14.43 38.41
C LEU A 382 22.87 -14.71 39.47
N HIS A 383 23.41 -13.71 40.18
CA HIS A 383 24.46 -13.94 41.20
C HIS A 383 23.94 -13.94 42.65
N ASP A 384 22.83 -13.26 42.93
CA ASP A 384 22.21 -13.28 44.27
C ASP A 384 21.08 -14.32 44.41
N SER A 385 20.49 -14.77 43.29
CA SER A 385 19.39 -15.75 43.28
C SER A 385 19.77 -17.11 43.84
N ALA A 386 20.98 -17.61 43.55
CA ALA A 386 21.43 -18.93 44.01
C ALA A 386 21.60 -19.02 45.54
N LYS A 387 22.04 -17.94 46.20
CA LYS A 387 22.14 -17.87 47.66
C LYS A 387 20.77 -17.73 48.32
N LEU A 388 19.88 -16.96 47.71
CA LEU A 388 18.50 -16.79 48.20
C LEU A 388 17.71 -18.10 48.11
N GLU A 389 17.88 -18.85 47.02
CA GLU A 389 17.22 -20.13 46.80
C GLU A 389 17.71 -21.22 47.77
N GLN A 390 19.01 -21.26 48.07
CA GLN A 390 19.55 -22.15 49.10
C GLN A 390 18.98 -21.84 50.49
N ARG A 391 18.80 -20.56 50.84
CA ARG A 391 18.16 -20.17 52.11
C ARG A 391 16.69 -20.58 52.16
N ARG A 392 15.93 -20.37 51.08
CA ARG A 392 14.54 -20.81 50.96
C ARG A 392 14.39 -22.32 51.12
N GLN A 393 15.28 -23.10 50.51
CA GLN A 393 15.29 -24.57 50.65
C GLN A 393 15.67 -25.00 52.08
N ALA A 394 16.58 -24.28 52.74
CA ALA A 394 16.95 -24.56 54.12
C ALA A 394 15.78 -24.28 55.09
N ASP A 395 15.05 -23.18 54.90
CA ASP A 395 13.88 -22.84 55.71
C ASP A 395 12.72 -23.81 55.48
N ALA A 396 12.47 -24.24 54.23
CA ALA A 396 11.48 -25.27 53.93
C ALA A 396 11.83 -26.61 54.60
N ARG A 397 13.11 -27.01 54.57
CA ARG A 397 13.59 -28.22 55.27
C ARG A 397 13.47 -28.09 56.79
N ARG A 398 13.70 -26.90 57.35
CA ARG A 398 13.53 -26.64 58.79
C ARG A 398 12.07 -26.77 59.21
N ASN A 399 11.16 -26.19 58.42
CA ASN A 399 9.71 -26.26 58.67
C ASN A 399 9.18 -27.69 58.54
N LEU A 400 9.66 -28.45 57.56
CA LEU A 400 9.32 -29.89 57.44
C LEU A 400 9.86 -30.69 58.62
N ARG A 401 11.10 -30.45 59.07
CA ARG A 401 11.65 -31.11 60.25
C ARG A 401 10.88 -30.79 61.53
N SER A 402 10.45 -29.54 61.72
CA SER A 402 9.60 -29.19 62.88
C SER A 402 8.22 -29.86 62.81
N GLY A 403 7.61 -29.92 61.62
CA GLY A 403 6.32 -30.59 61.43
C GLY A 403 6.40 -32.11 61.64
N LEU A 404 7.46 -32.75 61.14
CA LEU A 404 7.69 -34.19 61.34
C LEU A 404 8.09 -34.51 62.79
N GLY A 405 8.74 -33.58 63.49
CA GLY A 405 9.07 -33.73 64.92
C GLY A 405 7.87 -33.64 65.85
N SER A 406 6.79 -32.96 65.43
CA SER A 406 5.52 -32.91 66.18
C SER A 406 4.64 -34.15 66.02
N LEU A 407 5.02 -35.11 65.18
CA LEU A 407 4.26 -36.33 64.99
C LEU A 407 4.51 -37.32 66.15
N PRO A 408 3.46 -37.95 66.70
CA PRO A 408 3.62 -38.99 67.72
C PRO A 408 4.40 -40.18 67.15
N ARG A 409 5.24 -40.82 67.99
CA ARG A 409 6.04 -41.97 67.57
C ARG A 409 5.14 -43.10 67.04
N PRO A 410 5.51 -43.74 65.92
CA PRO A 410 4.73 -44.83 65.34
C PRO A 410 4.60 -45.96 66.36
N LYS A 411 3.36 -46.45 66.57
CA LYS A 411 3.04 -47.44 67.60
C LYS A 411 2.95 -48.89 67.11
N ASN A 412 3.17 -49.16 65.83
CA ASN A 412 3.18 -50.51 65.30
C ASN A 412 4.42 -50.68 64.42
N GLU A 413 5.41 -51.41 64.92
CA GLU A 413 6.40 -52.09 64.08
C GLU A 413 5.71 -53.36 63.55
N TYR A 414 5.55 -53.44 62.23
CA TYR A 414 5.19 -54.67 61.52
C TYR A 414 6.40 -55.15 60.73
#